data_AF-A0A7X7VXJ6-F1
#
_entry.id   AF-A0A7X7VXJ6-F1
#
_cell.length_a   1.000
_cell.length_b   1.000
_cell.length_c   1.000
_cell.angle_alpha   90.00
_cell.angle_beta   90.00
_cell.angle_gamma   90.00
#
_symmetry.space_group_name_H-M   'P 1'
#
loop_
_entity.id
_entity.type
_entity.pdbx_description
1 polymer ?
#
loop_
_entity_poly.entity_id
_entity_poly.type
_entity_poly.pdbx_seq_one_letter_code
_entity_poly.pdbx_strand_id
1 'polypeptide(L)' 'MRFKRKEYFRKLRRKKMRKALLYGLVMPSALILLGYLTASFIILPVMSG' A
#
# COMPACT_ATOMS: atom_id res chain seq x y z
N MET A 1 -33.17 -13.78 -10.52
CA MET A 1 -32.26 -13.76 -9.33
C MET A 1 -30.77 -14.08 -9.61
N ARG A 2 -30.40 -14.90 -10.63
CA ARG A 2 -29.01 -15.28 -10.94
C ARG A 2 -28.05 -14.11 -11.27
N PHE A 3 -28.53 -13.09 -12.00
CA PHE A 3 -27.71 -11.94 -12.43
C PHE A 3 -27.19 -11.09 -11.26
N LYS A 4 -28.03 -10.83 -10.25
CA LYS A 4 -27.65 -10.04 -9.07
C LYS A 4 -26.53 -10.69 -8.24
N ARG A 5 -26.50 -12.03 -8.14
CA ARG A 5 -25.41 -12.75 -7.46
C ARG A 5 -24.07 -12.58 -8.22
N LYS A 6 -24.06 -12.72 -9.55
CA LYS A 6 -22.83 -12.56 -10.36
C LYS A 6 -22.24 -11.15 -10.21
N GLU A 7 -23.08 -10.12 -10.21
CA GLU A 7 -22.64 -8.74 -9.97
C GLU A 7 -22.12 -8.52 -8.54
N TYR A 8 -22.78 -9.08 -7.53
CA TYR A 8 -22.35 -8.99 -6.14
C TYR A 8 -20.93 -9.54 -5.97
N PHE A 9 -20.65 -10.75 -6.48
CA PHE A 9 -19.32 -11.34 -6.41
C PHE A 9 -18.28 -10.62 -7.30
N ARG A 10 -18.68 -9.98 -8.41
CA ARG A 10 -17.81 -9.08 -9.18
C ARG A 10 -17.41 -7.85 -8.37
N LYS A 11 -18.37 -7.20 -7.70
CA LYS A 11 -18.10 -6.05 -6.80
C LYS A 11 -17.20 -6.46 -5.64
N LEU A 12 -17.42 -7.64 -5.05
CA LEU A 12 -16.61 -8.15 -3.95
C LEU A 12 -15.15 -8.39 -4.36
N ARG A 13 -14.92 -9.00 -5.54
CA ARG A 13 -13.57 -9.20 -6.09
C ARG A 13 -12.84 -7.90 -6.37
N ARG A 14 -13.50 -6.90 -6.97
CA ARG A 14 -12.88 -5.58 -7.20
C ARG A 14 -12.51 -4.87 -5.88
N LYS A 15 -13.36 -4.96 -4.86
CA LYS A 15 -13.04 -4.43 -3.53
C LYS A 15 -11.82 -5.15 -2.92
N LYS A 16 -11.74 -6.48 -3.05
CA LYS A 16 -10.60 -7.27 -2.55
C LYS A 16 -9.31 -6.92 -3.30
N MET A 17 -9.36 -6.81 -4.63
CA MET A 17 -8.17 -6.43 -5.43
C MET A 17 -7.70 -5.01 -5.14
N ARG A 18 -8.63 -4.05 -4.96
CA ARG A 18 -8.24 -2.68 -4.61
C ARG A 18 -7.54 -2.62 -3.26
N LYS A 19 -8.03 -3.37 -2.27
CA LYS A 19 -7.35 -3.52 -0.97
C LYS A 19 -6.01 -4.23 -1.11
N ALA A 20 -5.95 -5.32 -1.87
CA ALA A 20 -4.70 -6.05 -2.10
C ALA A 20 -3.63 -5.19 -2.79
N LEU A 21 -4.02 -4.33 -3.74
CA LEU A 21 -3.12 -3.36 -4.37
C LEU A 21 -2.67 -2.28 -3.38
N LEU A 22 -3.59 -1.74 -2.58
CA LEU A 22 -3.24 -0.75 -1.55
C LEU A 22 -2.24 -1.32 -0.54
N TYR A 23 -2.51 -2.49 0.02
CA TYR A 23 -1.62 -3.11 1.01
C TYR A 23 -0.35 -3.71 0.39
N GLY A 24 -0.43 -4.20 -0.86
CA GLY A 24 0.71 -4.86 -1.52
C GLY A 24 1.68 -3.90 -2.21
N LEU A 25 1.23 -2.70 -2.62
CA LEU A 25 2.08 -1.73 -3.32
C LEU A 25 2.26 -0.43 -2.52
N VAL A 26 1.17 0.14 -2.01
CA VAL A 26 1.21 1.46 -1.37
C VAL A 26 1.81 1.40 0.03
N MET A 27 1.46 0.37 0.81
CA MET A 27 2.02 0.21 2.16
C MET A 27 3.54 -0.04 2.16
N PRO A 28 4.10 -0.97 1.35
CA PRO A 28 5.55 -1.17 1.32
C PRO A 28 6.30 0.02 0.71
N SER A 29 5.75 0.69 -0.31
CA SER A 29 6.41 1.87 -0.88
C SER A 29 6.48 3.01 0.12
N ALA A 30 5.41 3.25 0.89
CA ALA A 30 5.40 4.27 1.95
C ALA A 30 6.41 3.95 3.06
N LEU A 31 6.54 2.68 3.46
CA LEU A 31 7.53 2.22 4.44
C LEU A 31 8.97 2.46 3.97
N ILE A 32 9.27 2.15 2.72
CA ILE A 32 10.59 2.39 2.12
C ILE A 32 10.89 3.90 2.10
N LEU A 33 9.93 4.72 1.64
CA LEU A 33 10.07 6.18 1.60
C LEU A 33 10.33 6.77 3.00
N LEU A 34 9.59 6.30 4.01
CA LEU A 34 9.80 6.68 5.40
C LEU A 34 11.20 6.29 5.89
N GLY A 35 11.67 5.08 5.57
CA GLY A 35 13.02 4.62 5.93
C GLY A 35 14.13 5.47 5.30
N TYR A 36 13.97 5.88 4.05
CA TYR A 36 14.94 6.77 3.40
C TYR A 36 14.91 8.19 3.97
N LEU A 37 13.72 8.71 4.27
CA LEU A 37 13.58 10.02 4.91
C LEU A 37 14.23 10.01 6.30
N THR A 38 13.95 9.02 7.14
CA THR A 38 14.59 8.91 8.46
C THR A 38 16.09 8.73 8.34
N ALA A 39 16.58 7.90 7.40
CA ALA A 39 18.01 7.77 7.15
C ALA A 39 18.65 9.10 6.72
N SER A 40 18.01 9.85 5.82
CA SER A 40 18.53 11.11 5.31
C SER A 40 18.51 12.24 6.35
N PHE A 41 17.49 12.29 7.21
CA PHE A 41 17.33 13.37 8.18
C PHE A 41 17.97 13.07 9.54
N ILE A 42 18.22 11.81 9.86
CA ILE A 42 18.76 11.40 11.15
C ILE A 42 20.18 10.84 10.98
N ILE A 43 20.39 9.87 10.08
CA ILE A 43 21.68 9.18 9.99
C ILE A 43 22.75 10.07 9.34
N LEU A 44 22.44 10.67 8.19
CA LEU A 44 23.37 11.55 7.45
C LEU A 44 23.89 12.75 8.27
N PRO A 45 23.04 13.53 8.98
CA PRO A 45 23.53 14.63 9.80
C PRO A 45 24.24 14.15 11.07
N VAL A 46 23.88 12.99 11.63
CA VAL A 46 24.59 12.41 12.79
C VAL A 46 25.99 11.89 12.40
N MET A 47 26.20 11.48 11.14
CA MET A 47 27.52 11.09 10.64
C MET A 47 28.38 12.27 10.16
N SER A 48 27.77 13.43 9.92
CA SER A 48 28.44 14.63 9.41
C SER A 48 28.82 15.64 10.51
N GLY A 49 28.47 15.37 11.77
CA GLY A 49 28.95 16.09 12.96
C GLY A 49 30.03 15.29 13.67
#